data_AF-A0A482REH1-F1
#
_entry.id   AF-A0A482REH1-F1
#
_cell.length_a   1.000
_cell.length_b   1.000
_cell.length_c   1.000
_cell.angle_alpha   90.00
_cell.angle_beta   90.00
_cell.angle_gamma   90.00
#
_symmetry.space_group_name_H-M   'P 1'
#
loop_
_entity.id
_entity.type
_entity.pdbx_description
1 polymer ?
#
loop_
_entity_poly.entity_id
_entity_poly.type
_entity_poly.pdbx_seq_one_letter_code
_entity_poly.pdbx_strand_id
1 'polypeptide(L)' 'MCAESSRSALTLQPDHAEALTGMAWVTGNRHQFEQSAEWAKKAIAVRPGESAAYGLLGDTQLERGD' A
#
# COMPACT_ATOMS: atom_id res chain seq x y z
N MET A 1 4.54 5.36 13.33
CA MET A 1 3.95 6.65 12.91
C MET A 1 3.22 6.54 11.56
N CYS A 2 3.80 5.99 10.49
CA CYS A 2 3.15 5.95 9.17
C CYS A 2 1.79 5.24 9.13
N ALA A 3 1.59 4.16 9.91
CA ALA A 3 0.34 3.40 9.94
C ALA A 3 -0.86 4.17 10.49
N GLU A 4 -0.67 4.89 11.59
CA GLU A 4 -1.74 5.65 12.26
C GLU A 4 -2.17 6.85 11.42
N SER A 5 -1.21 7.55 10.81
CA SER A 5 -1.48 8.68 9.91
C SER A 5 -2.18 8.22 8.63
N SER A 6 -1.74 7.09 8.04
CA SER A 6 -2.38 6.51 6.86
C SER A 6 -3.80 6.02 7.16
N ARG A 7 -4.01 5.35 8.30
CA ARG A 7 -5.34 4.91 8.72
C ARG A 7 -6.28 6.09 8.95
N SER A 8 -5.82 7.15 9.61
CA SER A 8 -6.64 8.35 9.84
C SER A 8 -6.99 9.04 8.52
N ALA A 9 -6.03 9.14 7.59
CA ALA A 9 -6.29 9.66 6.25
C ALA A 9 -7.36 8.83 5.52
N LEU A 10 -7.31 7.50 5.60
CA LEU A 10 -8.31 6.62 5.01
C LEU A 10 -9.71 6.72 5.65
N THR A 11 -9.80 7.11 6.93
CA THR A 11 -11.11 7.37 7.56
C THR A 11 -11.77 8.65 7.05
N LEU A 12 -10.98 9.63 6.61
CA LEU A 12 -11.48 10.89 6.06
C LEU A 12 -11.67 10.82 4.54
N GLN A 13 -10.76 10.14 3.85
CA GLN A 13 -10.75 9.93 2.41
C GLN A 13 -10.31 8.49 2.11
N PRO A 14 -11.26 7.56 1.92
CA PRO A 14 -10.96 6.15 1.65
C PRO A 14 -10.11 5.94 0.40
N ASP A 15 -10.23 6.86 -0.56
CA ASP A 15 -9.53 6.82 -1.85
C ASP A 15 -8.30 7.74 -1.87
N HIS A 16 -7.61 7.89 -0.74
CA HIS A 16 -6.38 8.67 -0.68
C HIS A 16 -5.18 7.81 -1.09
N ALA A 17 -4.73 7.93 -2.34
CA ALA A 17 -3.68 7.10 -2.93
C ALA A 17 -2.41 7.00 -2.05
N GLU A 18 -1.89 8.12 -1.53
CA GLU A 18 -0.68 8.12 -0.69
C GLU A 18 -0.89 7.40 0.65
N ALA A 19 -2.11 7.41 1.19
CA ALA A 19 -2.42 6.71 2.44
C ALA A 19 -2.56 5.20 2.19
N LEU A 20 -3.14 4.81 1.05
CA LEU A 20 -3.15 3.42 0.59
C LEU A 20 -1.73 2.89 0.36
N THR A 21 -0.86 3.68 -0.29
CA THR A 21 0.57 3.38 -0.46
C THR A 21 1.29 3.27 0.90
N GLY A 22 0.99 4.17 1.84
CA GLY A 22 1.53 4.14 3.20
C GLY A 22 1.10 2.88 3.96
N MET A 23 -0.14 2.42 3.80
CA MET A 23 -0.60 1.16 4.35
C MET A 23 0.12 -0.04 3.73
N ALA A 24 0.29 -0.06 2.41
CA ALA A 24 1.04 -1.10 1.72
C ALA A 24 2.48 -1.20 2.26
N TRP A 25 3.18 -0.07 2.35
CA TRP A 25 4.53 -0.02 2.91
C TRP A 25 4.59 -0.54 4.35
N VAL A 26 3.66 -0.11 5.22
CA VAL A 26 3.60 -0.59 6.62
C VAL A 26 3.40 -2.10 6.69
N THR A 27 2.47 -2.64 5.90
CA THR A 27 2.19 -4.09 5.90
C THR A 27 3.33 -4.90 5.29
N GLY A 28 3.99 -4.40 4.23
CA GLY A 28 5.16 -5.02 3.63
C GLY A 28 6.34 -5.09 4.60
N ASN A 29 6.62 -4.00 5.32
CA ASN A 29 7.65 -3.98 6.37
C ASN A 29 7.33 -4.90 7.57
N ARG A 30 6.07 -5.31 7.72
CA ARG A 30 5.63 -6.30 8.71
C ARG A 30 5.60 -7.73 8.17
N HIS A 31 6.09 -7.94 6.95
CA HIS A 31 6.09 -9.22 6.24
C HIS A 31 4.65 -9.75 6.01
N GLN A 32 3.66 -8.85 6.02
CA GLN A 32 2.25 -9.15 5.74
C GLN A 32 2.01 -8.95 4.25
N PHE A 33 2.69 -9.77 3.44
CA PHE A 33 2.81 -9.53 2.01
C PHE A 33 1.46 -9.56 1.28
N GLU A 34 0.56 -10.48 1.60
CA GLU A 34 -0.79 -10.49 1.00
C GLU A 34 -1.52 -9.17 1.25
N GLN A 35 -1.47 -8.63 2.48
CA GLN A 35 -2.11 -7.34 2.79
C GLN A 35 -1.41 -6.17 2.09
N SER A 36 -0.08 -6.20 1.99
CA SER A 36 0.69 -5.20 1.25
C SER A 36 0.26 -5.13 -0.22
N ALA A 37 0.12 -6.28 -0.87
CA ALA A 37 -0.32 -6.36 -2.25
C ALA A 37 -1.73 -5.80 -2.43
N GLU A 38 -2.66 -6.11 -1.52
CA GLU A 38 -4.03 -5.59 -1.56
C GLU A 38 -4.07 -4.07 -1.41
N TRP A 39 -3.29 -3.50 -0.49
CA TRP A 39 -3.20 -2.04 -0.33
C TRP A 39 -2.54 -1.37 -1.53
N ALA A 40 -1.49 -1.95 -2.09
CA ALA A 40 -0.81 -1.43 -3.28
C ALA A 40 -1.73 -1.46 -4.51
N LYS A 41 -2.49 -2.54 -4.72
CA LYS A 41 -3.50 -2.62 -5.79
C LYS A 41 -4.59 -1.56 -5.66
N LYS A 42 -5.07 -1.30 -4.43
CA LYS A 42 -6.04 -0.21 -4.18
C LYS A 42 -5.44 1.15 -4.52
N ALA A 43 -4.20 1.43 -4.12
CA ALA A 43 -3.52 2.67 -4.45
C ALA A 43 -3.39 2.86 -5.97
N ILE A 44 -3.04 1.80 -6.70
CA ILE A 44 -2.96 1.79 -8.17
C ILE A 44 -4.33 2.04 -8.81
N ALA A 45 -5.40 1.42 -8.30
CA ALA A 45 -6.75 1.60 -8.84
C ALA A 45 -7.25 3.04 -8.68
N VAL A 46 -6.92 3.67 -7.55
CA VAL A 46 -7.26 5.08 -7.26
C VAL A 46 -6.40 6.03 -8.09
N ARG A 47 -5.09 5.79 -8.16
CA ARG A 47 -4.14 6.61 -8.90
C ARG A 47 -3.16 5.70 -9.67
N PRO A 48 -3.47 5.38 -10.94
CA PRO A 48 -2.60 4.56 -11.78
C PRO A 48 -1.21 5.16 -12.04
N GLY A 49 -1.01 6.45 -11.73
CA GLY A 49 0.29 7.12 -11.80
C GLY A 49 1.12 7.06 -10.51
N GLU A 50 0.68 6.32 -9.49
CA GLU A 50 1.38 6.20 -8.21
C GLU A 50 2.52 5.17 -8.30
N SER A 51 3.70 5.61 -8.76
CA SER A 51 4.86 4.74 -8.99
C SER A 51 5.31 3.99 -7.73
N ALA A 52 5.18 4.60 -6.55
CA ALA A 52 5.53 3.96 -5.28
C ALA A 52 4.67 2.70 -5.01
N ALA A 53 3.39 2.72 -5.39
CA ALA A 53 2.50 1.58 -5.19
C ALA A 53 2.91 0.37 -6.07
N TYR A 54 3.37 0.61 -7.30
CA TYR A 54 3.91 -0.44 -8.16
C TYR A 54 5.20 -1.05 -7.61
N GLY A 55 6.11 -0.21 -7.09
CA GLY A 55 7.34 -0.68 -6.43
C GLY A 55 7.01 -1.60 -5.25
N LEU A 56 6.11 -1.17 -4.38
CA LEU A 56 5.65 -1.97 -3.24
C LEU A 56 4.99 -3.27 -3.68
N LEU A 57 4.18 -3.26 -4.73
CA LEU A 57 3.56 -4.47 -5.27
C LEU A 57 4.62 -5.45 -5.79
N GLY A 58 5.65 -4.94 -6.48
CA GLY A 58 6.78 -5.74 -6.96
C GLY A 58 7.59 -6.36 -5.83
N ASP A 59 7.98 -5.56 -4.84
CA ASP A 59 8.68 -6.04 -3.63
C ASP A 59 7.88 -7.13 -2.93
N THR A 60 6.56 -6.91 -2.82
CA THR A 60 5.65 -7.86 -2.18
C THR A 60 5.52 -9.17 -2.96
N GLN A 61 5.54 -9.14 -4.30
CA GLN A 61 5.50 -10.34 -5.14
C GLN A 61 6.83 -11.11 -5.07
N LEU A 62 7.96 -10.39 -5.12
CA LEU A 62 9.29 -10.98 -4.99
C LEU A 62 9.42 -11.76 -3.67
N GLU A 63 9.00 -11.17 -2.55
CA GLU A 63 9.09 -11.81 -1.23
C GLU A 63 8.10 -12.98 -1.06
N ARG A 64 7.01 -13.02 -1.85
CA ARG A 64 6.08 -14.16 -1.91
C ARG A 64 6.58 -15.29 -2.82
N GLY A 65 7.58 -15.03 -3.66
CA GLY A 65 8.13 -15.99 -4.61
C GLY A 65 7.24 -16.26 -5.82
N ASP A 66 6.36 -15.32 -6.17
CA ASP A 66 5.53 -15.35 -7.39
C ASP A 66 6.30 -14.85 -8.62
#